data_AF-A0A0G4F3I9-F1
#
_entry.id   AF-A0A0G4F3I9-F1
#
_cell.length_a   1.000
_cell.length_b   1.000
_cell.length_c   1.000
_cell.angle_alpha   90.00
_cell.angle_beta   90.00
_cell.angle_gamma   90.00
#
_symmetry.space_group_name_H-M   'P 1'
#
loop_
_entity.id
_entity.type
_entity.pdbx_description
1 polymer ?
#
loop_
_entity_poly.entity_id
_entity_poly.type
_entity_poly.pdbx_seq_one_letter_code
_entity_poly.pdbx_strand_id
1 'polypeptide(L)'
;MFLRSTRLSCLSSPSPRADGPPPSPTPSRPCWSLPSLCYSPSPNSRPLCRLSRLCRCRCACPPSLACGRCRCVRCRCGCLGKLARHPVIRVGGPLLAFFAIFLVSFWAFLRWSDWTPSIVHTCRGFQGFLQSPDRPPIPASGPPPDVKLDQWEPCRCPSTAFVSRAETERDDMDLPADMWMVADPGKLNDTVTVVVYMGKKRRDSWLAHNLIPLLTCPLVKEVLIDWWPDVPFGPLPQDSSLWETPTPPQEPVPFPKTVRLIAGKRDLGERFLIGNETSTDYVLNLDDDRSFECETIFKMAVVAHLYGGDSKLVGTEDLSRSFAVCTETGEFHYQADPGNIILTAAALVPRRLLLEYEHTMPRGLMEMFNRELNCEDMAMNWVAAHSSPDGQAALYLDNARSLENWSSLWGLSWRNGGALVAAFRRSACLNLLVEALTPLPRDWTIPAAISYRIDANSILYDPKRYAQKAAAGAGAGGGGGGVAGLRTSSARGECSDRRDAEGCRRE
;
A
#
# COMPACT_ATOMS: atom_id res chain seq x y z
N MET A 1 -40.30 -9.30 -82.66
CA MET A 1 -39.87 -8.04 -83.31
C MET A 1 -38.38 -7.87 -83.03
N PHE A 2 -37.59 -7.93 -84.10
CA PHE A 2 -36.15 -7.68 -84.12
C PHE A 2 -35.81 -6.27 -83.64
N LEU A 3 -34.62 -6.06 -83.07
CA LEU A 3 -33.61 -5.13 -83.60
C LEU A 3 -32.27 -5.20 -82.81
N ARG A 4 -31.23 -5.62 -83.56
CA ARG A 4 -29.81 -5.15 -83.62
C ARG A 4 -29.01 -5.02 -82.32
N SER A 5 -27.90 -5.74 -82.10
CA SER A 5 -26.62 -5.85 -82.83
C SER A 5 -25.81 -4.55 -82.92
N THR A 6 -24.72 -4.50 -82.13
CA THR A 6 -23.40 -4.02 -82.58
C THR A 6 -22.28 -4.66 -81.76
N ARG A 7 -21.31 -5.24 -82.48
CA ARG A 7 -20.03 -5.76 -81.98
C ARG A 7 -19.04 -4.61 -81.81
N LEU A 8 -18.04 -4.79 -80.93
CA LEU A 8 -16.64 -4.48 -81.21
C LEU A 8 -15.75 -5.29 -80.26
N SER A 9 -14.87 -6.08 -80.86
CA SER A 9 -13.82 -6.89 -80.24
C SER A 9 -12.50 -6.13 -80.28
N CYS A 10 -11.57 -6.41 -79.35
CA CYS A 10 -10.17 -6.79 -79.59
C CYS A 10 -9.30 -6.63 -78.33
N LEU A 11 -8.81 -7.74 -77.74
CA LEU A 11 -7.38 -8.10 -77.60
C LEU A 11 -7.16 -9.17 -76.49
N SER A 12 -6.68 -10.33 -76.95
CA SER A 12 -5.84 -11.38 -76.33
C SER A 12 -4.67 -10.82 -75.51
N SER A 13 -4.00 -11.45 -74.51
CA SER A 13 -3.93 -12.72 -73.74
C SER A 13 -2.80 -12.48 -72.67
N PRO A 14 -2.29 -13.40 -71.81
CA PRO A 14 -2.71 -14.74 -71.36
C PRO A 14 -2.80 -14.91 -69.81
N SER A 15 -3.21 -16.12 -69.39
CA SER A 15 -3.29 -16.65 -68.01
C SER A 15 -1.89 -16.84 -67.35
N PRO A 16 -1.79 -16.98 -66.00
CA PRO A 16 -1.99 -18.30 -65.39
C PRO A 16 -2.71 -18.32 -64.02
N ARG A 17 -3.14 -19.53 -63.67
CA ARG A 17 -3.77 -20.02 -62.43
C ARG A 17 -3.00 -19.68 -61.15
N ALA A 18 -3.74 -19.42 -60.07
CA ALA A 18 -3.44 -19.95 -58.74
C ALA A 18 -4.75 -20.01 -57.93
N ASP A 19 -5.15 -21.22 -57.55
CA ASP A 19 -6.23 -21.50 -56.61
C ASP A 19 -5.84 -21.01 -55.20
N GLY A 20 -6.71 -20.21 -54.58
CA GLY A 20 -6.58 -19.78 -53.19
C GLY A 20 -7.94 -19.89 -52.49
N PRO A 21 -8.00 -20.35 -51.22
CA PRO A 21 -9.25 -20.51 -50.49
C PRO A 21 -9.89 -19.16 -50.14
N PRO A 22 -11.23 -19.11 -49.94
CA PRO A 22 -11.93 -17.86 -49.64
C PRO A 22 -11.50 -17.30 -48.27
N PRO A 23 -11.46 -15.97 -48.10
CA PRO A 23 -11.11 -15.35 -46.84
C PRO A 23 -12.18 -15.65 -45.78
N SER A 24 -11.73 -16.16 -44.64
CA SER A 24 -12.50 -16.26 -43.40
C SER A 24 -12.90 -14.87 -42.86
N PRO A 25 -14.05 -14.76 -42.18
CA PRO A 25 -14.61 -13.49 -41.75
C PRO A 25 -13.75 -12.85 -40.66
N THR A 26 -13.45 -11.57 -40.84
CA THR A 26 -12.80 -10.69 -39.86
C THR A 26 -13.70 -10.46 -38.65
N PRO A 27 -13.22 -10.61 -37.41
CA PRO A 27 -13.92 -10.13 -36.23
C PRO A 27 -13.86 -8.60 -36.16
N SER A 28 -14.95 -8.03 -35.71
CA SER A 28 -15.27 -6.61 -35.68
C SER A 28 -14.44 -5.80 -34.67
N ARG A 29 -13.71 -4.81 -35.21
CA ARG A 29 -13.37 -3.46 -34.70
C ARG A 29 -12.76 -3.29 -33.28
N PRO A 30 -11.57 -2.66 -33.18
CA PRO A 30 -11.04 -2.13 -31.92
C PRO A 30 -11.62 -0.75 -31.58
N CYS A 31 -11.53 -0.39 -30.29
CA CYS A 31 -11.83 0.93 -29.74
C CYS A 31 -11.12 2.04 -30.53
N TRP A 32 -11.90 2.97 -31.08
CA TRP A 32 -11.36 4.12 -31.82
C TRP A 32 -10.75 5.14 -30.85
N SER A 33 -9.45 5.39 -31.03
CA SER A 33 -8.84 6.67 -30.68
C SER A 33 -9.28 7.73 -31.71
N LEU A 34 -10.02 8.74 -31.28
CA LEU A 34 -10.24 9.96 -32.06
C LEU A 34 -9.30 11.08 -31.57
N PRO A 35 -8.87 11.98 -32.47
CA PRO A 35 -7.83 12.96 -32.20
C PRO A 35 -8.32 14.14 -31.37
N SER A 36 -7.40 14.66 -30.58
CA SER A 36 -7.46 15.87 -29.76
C SER A 36 -8.01 17.09 -30.51
N LEU A 37 -9.17 17.59 -30.05
CA LEU A 37 -9.63 18.95 -30.32
C LEU A 37 -9.17 19.86 -29.18
N CYS A 38 -8.32 20.82 -29.51
CA CYS A 38 -7.92 21.92 -28.65
C CYS A 38 -9.15 22.74 -28.24
N TYR A 39 -9.42 22.83 -26.94
CA TYR A 39 -10.42 23.74 -26.38
C TYR A 39 -9.70 24.87 -25.64
N SER A 40 -9.93 26.11 -26.08
CA SER A 40 -9.44 27.33 -25.44
C SER A 40 -10.51 27.84 -24.46
N PRO A 41 -10.20 28.21 -23.21
CA PRO A 41 -11.23 28.63 -22.26
C PRO A 41 -11.55 30.13 -22.41
N SER A 42 -12.83 30.46 -22.50
CA SER A 42 -13.34 31.82 -22.28
C SER A 42 -13.77 31.97 -20.80
N PRO A 43 -13.46 33.11 -20.14
CA PRO A 43 -13.74 33.32 -18.73
C PRO A 43 -15.10 33.99 -18.56
N ASN A 44 -16.07 33.32 -17.94
CA ASN A 44 -17.18 33.97 -17.23
C ASN A 44 -18.09 32.93 -16.55
N SER A 45 -17.93 32.73 -15.24
CA SER A 45 -19.06 32.42 -14.35
C SER A 45 -18.69 32.66 -12.89
N ARG A 46 -19.63 33.29 -12.18
CA ARG A 46 -19.57 33.72 -10.78
C ARG A 46 -19.80 32.53 -9.83
N PRO A 47 -19.32 32.57 -8.58
CA PRO A 47 -19.50 31.46 -7.65
C PRO A 47 -20.91 31.44 -7.04
N LEU A 48 -21.51 30.26 -7.02
CA LEU A 48 -22.70 29.92 -6.23
C LEU A 48 -22.26 29.46 -4.83
N CYS A 49 -22.57 30.24 -3.80
CA CYS A 49 -22.45 29.83 -2.41
C CYS A 49 -23.54 28.79 -2.06
N ARG A 50 -23.12 27.60 -1.60
CA ARG A 50 -24.00 26.63 -0.93
C ARG A 50 -24.08 26.95 0.57
N LEU A 51 -25.32 26.98 1.07
CA LEU A 51 -25.71 27.12 2.46
C LEU A 51 -25.21 25.96 3.34
N SER A 52 -24.53 26.28 4.44
CA SER A 52 -24.33 25.40 5.59
C SER A 52 -25.00 25.98 6.83
N ARG A 53 -25.43 25.08 7.72
CA ARG A 53 -26.35 25.29 8.84
C ARG A 53 -25.75 26.17 9.96
N LEU A 54 -26.67 26.82 10.67
CA LEU A 54 -26.49 27.88 11.67
C LEU A 54 -25.65 27.50 12.90
N CYS A 55 -24.53 28.21 13.10
CA CYS A 55 -24.05 28.63 14.42
C CYS A 55 -24.26 30.15 14.51
N ARG A 56 -25.09 30.64 15.45
CA ARG A 56 -25.26 32.08 15.68
C ARG A 56 -24.25 32.57 16.72
N CYS A 57 -23.20 33.26 16.26
CA CYS A 57 -22.41 34.14 17.12
C CYS A 57 -23.01 35.56 17.04
N ARG A 58 -23.41 36.15 18.17
CA ARG A 58 -23.68 37.58 18.26
C ARG A 58 -22.44 38.28 18.81
N CYS A 59 -21.76 39.05 17.97
CA CYS A 59 -20.79 40.04 18.42
C CYS A 59 -21.48 41.40 18.41
N ALA A 60 -21.48 42.10 19.56
CA ALA A 60 -21.87 43.50 19.64
C ALA A 60 -20.62 44.32 19.91
N CYS A 61 -20.33 45.30 19.06
CA CYS A 61 -19.35 46.36 19.33
C CYS A 61 -20.13 47.68 19.51
N PRO A 62 -19.84 48.48 20.56
CA PRO A 62 -20.45 49.79 20.71
C PRO A 62 -19.83 50.81 19.73
N PRO A 63 -20.59 51.82 19.27
CA PRO A 63 -20.13 52.77 18.28
C PRO A 63 -19.42 53.95 18.95
N SER A 64 -18.14 53.79 19.28
CA SER A 64 -17.18 54.91 19.36
C SER A 64 -15.80 54.40 19.73
N LEU A 65 -14.80 54.83 18.94
CA LEU A 65 -13.34 54.78 19.15
C LEU A 65 -12.55 53.86 18.22
N ALA A 66 -11.42 54.43 17.80
CA ALA A 66 -10.56 54.04 16.70
C ALA A 66 -9.80 52.72 16.90
N CYS A 67 -9.49 52.09 15.76
CA CYS A 67 -8.52 51.03 15.50
C CYS A 67 -7.77 50.41 16.69
N GLY A 68 -8.10 49.16 17.02
CA GLY A 68 -7.24 48.31 17.84
C GLY A 68 -7.87 46.98 18.26
N ARG A 69 -7.57 45.90 17.50
CA ARG A 69 -7.67 44.47 17.87
C ARG A 69 -8.89 44.01 18.71
N CYS A 70 -9.90 43.43 18.05
CA CYS A 70 -10.87 42.54 18.71
C CYS A 70 -10.24 41.15 18.95
N ARG A 71 -10.11 40.72 20.21
CA ARG A 71 -9.80 39.31 20.55
C ARG A 71 -11.11 38.60 20.94
N CYS A 72 -11.45 37.53 20.23
CA CYS A 72 -12.48 36.58 20.67
C CYS A 72 -11.91 35.67 21.77
N VAL A 73 -12.57 35.62 22.93
CA VAL A 73 -12.23 34.68 24.01
C VAL A 73 -13.44 33.78 24.27
N ARG A 74 -13.24 32.47 24.00
CA ARG A 74 -14.08 31.30 24.34
C ARG A 74 -15.52 31.25 23.78
N CYS A 75 -15.74 30.28 22.88
CA CYS A 75 -17.06 29.67 22.68
C CYS A 75 -17.18 28.45 23.62
N ARG A 76 -18.25 28.39 24.42
CA ARG A 76 -18.67 27.17 25.14
C ARG A 76 -19.87 26.57 24.41
N CYS A 77 -19.71 25.37 23.86
CA CYS A 77 -20.84 24.53 23.46
C CYS A 77 -21.27 23.72 24.68
N GLY A 78 -22.39 24.07 25.29
CA GLY A 78 -23.00 23.28 26.36
C GLY A 78 -24.07 22.36 25.80
N CYS A 79 -23.87 21.04 25.88
CA CYS A 79 -24.96 20.08 25.75
C CYS A 79 -25.67 19.95 27.10
N LEU A 80 -26.90 20.48 27.18
CA LEU A 80 -27.79 20.25 28.33
C LEU A 80 -28.44 18.87 28.17
N GLY A 81 -27.83 17.85 28.79
CA GLY A 81 -28.46 16.56 29.03
C GLY A 81 -29.52 16.67 30.13
N LYS A 82 -30.79 16.46 29.80
CA LYS A 82 -31.84 16.18 30.80
C LYS A 82 -31.79 14.70 31.17
N LEU A 83 -31.28 14.41 32.37
CA LEU A 83 -31.43 13.12 33.05
C LEU A 83 -32.90 12.92 33.46
N ALA A 84 -33.60 12.00 32.80
CA ALA A 84 -34.83 11.42 33.30
C ALA A 84 -34.49 10.28 34.26
N ARG A 85 -35.05 10.33 35.47
CA ARG A 85 -34.92 9.29 36.50
C ARG A 85 -35.76 8.06 36.10
N HIS A 86 -35.16 6.88 36.05
CA HIS A 86 -35.88 5.61 36.03
C HIS A 86 -36.29 5.18 37.44
N PRO A 87 -37.47 4.56 37.62
CA PRO A 87 -37.87 3.97 38.89
C PRO A 87 -37.24 2.59 39.10
N VAL A 88 -36.95 2.31 40.36
CA VAL A 88 -36.50 1.02 40.90
C VAL A 88 -37.60 -0.02 40.66
N ILE A 89 -37.30 -1.07 39.89
CA ILE A 89 -38.15 -2.27 39.78
C ILE A 89 -37.55 -3.36 40.67
N ARG A 90 -38.32 -3.78 41.68
CA ARG A 90 -38.06 -4.96 42.52
C ARG A 90 -38.16 -6.22 41.66
N VAL A 91 -37.15 -7.09 41.79
CA VAL A 91 -37.13 -8.43 41.20
C VAL A 91 -38.01 -9.36 42.04
N GLY A 92 -39.08 -9.87 41.43
CA GLY A 92 -39.83 -11.05 41.85
C GLY A 92 -40.13 -11.87 40.59
N GLY A 93 -39.79 -13.16 40.59
CA GLY A 93 -39.88 -14.06 39.43
C GLY A 93 -41.27 -14.17 38.78
N PRO A 94 -41.37 -14.77 37.57
CA PRO A 94 -41.12 -16.20 37.41
C PRO A 94 -40.36 -16.58 36.11
N LEU A 95 -39.25 -17.30 36.28
CA LEU A 95 -38.38 -17.82 35.21
C LEU A 95 -38.94 -19.02 34.43
N LEU A 96 -40.16 -19.48 34.75
CA LEU A 96 -40.76 -20.67 34.15
C LEU A 96 -41.65 -20.37 32.93
N ALA A 97 -42.15 -19.14 32.76
CA ALA A 97 -42.96 -18.77 31.59
C ALA A 97 -42.11 -18.46 30.35
N PHE A 98 -40.87 -17.97 30.53
CA PHE A 98 -39.97 -17.65 29.42
C PHE A 98 -39.40 -18.90 28.73
N PHE A 99 -39.16 -19.99 29.46
CA PHE A 99 -38.67 -21.24 28.87
C PHE A 99 -39.71 -21.93 27.98
N ALA A 100 -41.00 -21.81 28.29
CA ALA A 100 -42.07 -22.38 27.48
C ALA A 100 -42.24 -21.63 26.14
N ILE A 101 -42.11 -20.29 26.15
CA ILE A 101 -42.20 -19.47 24.94
C ILE A 101 -40.96 -19.70 24.05
N PHE A 102 -39.78 -19.86 24.64
CA PHE A 102 -38.56 -20.17 23.88
C PHE A 102 -38.62 -21.56 23.23
N LEU A 103 -39.14 -22.58 23.92
CA LEU A 103 -39.26 -23.92 23.35
C LEU A 103 -40.31 -24.01 22.23
N VAL A 104 -41.44 -23.30 22.35
CA VAL A 104 -42.44 -23.25 21.27
C VAL A 104 -41.92 -22.47 20.05
N SER A 105 -41.13 -21.42 20.28
CA SER A 105 -40.54 -20.61 19.20
C SER A 105 -39.38 -21.34 18.52
N PHE A 106 -38.59 -22.11 19.27
CA PHE A 106 -37.49 -22.94 18.75
C PHE A 106 -38.02 -24.14 17.96
N TRP A 107 -39.13 -24.76 18.40
CA TRP A 107 -39.77 -25.83 17.64
C TRP A 107 -40.48 -25.33 16.38
N ALA A 108 -41.05 -24.13 16.40
CA ALA A 108 -41.57 -23.47 15.20
C ALA A 108 -40.47 -23.09 14.20
N PHE A 109 -39.28 -22.69 14.69
CA PHE A 109 -38.11 -22.40 13.86
C PHE A 109 -37.53 -23.66 13.21
N LEU A 110 -37.46 -24.78 13.94
CA LEU A 110 -37.01 -26.07 13.40
C LEU A 110 -38.02 -26.74 12.45
N ARG A 111 -39.30 -26.37 12.49
CA ARG A 111 -40.30 -26.81 11.50
C ARG A 111 -40.39 -25.91 10.28
N TRP A 112 -39.88 -24.68 10.37
CA TRP A 112 -39.85 -23.74 9.24
C TRP A 112 -38.67 -23.99 8.29
N SER A 113 -37.62 -24.69 8.76
CA SER A 113 -36.42 -25.01 7.95
C SER A 113 -36.63 -26.07 6.87
N ASP A 114 -37.78 -26.74 6.81
CA ASP A 114 -38.05 -27.81 5.84
C ASP A 114 -38.90 -27.35 4.63
N TRP A 115 -39.20 -26.04 4.51
CA TRP A 115 -40.08 -25.51 3.46
C TRP A 115 -39.54 -24.23 2.79
N THR A 116 -38.32 -24.25 2.23
CA THR A 116 -37.88 -23.29 1.21
C THR A 116 -36.71 -23.81 0.35
N PRO A 117 -36.94 -24.50 -0.79
CA PRO A 117 -35.92 -24.68 -1.80
C PRO A 117 -36.02 -23.53 -2.81
N SER A 118 -35.69 -22.31 -2.41
CA SER A 118 -35.47 -21.13 -3.27
C SER A 118 -35.33 -19.90 -2.39
N ILE A 119 -34.09 -19.50 -2.08
CA ILE A 119 -33.59 -18.14 -1.76
C ILE A 119 -32.16 -18.32 -1.19
N VAL A 120 -31.26 -18.89 -2.01
CA VAL A 120 -29.78 -18.78 -1.84
C VAL A 120 -29.16 -18.57 -3.24
N HIS A 121 -29.80 -17.74 -4.05
CA HIS A 121 -29.31 -17.34 -5.38
C HIS A 121 -29.34 -15.82 -5.50
N THR A 122 -28.49 -15.13 -4.72
CA THR A 122 -28.28 -13.69 -4.93
C THR A 122 -26.86 -13.17 -4.67
N CYS A 123 -25.86 -14.06 -4.66
CA CYS A 123 -24.43 -13.68 -4.79
C CYS A 123 -23.68 -14.54 -5.82
N ARG A 124 -24.36 -15.02 -6.89
CA ARG A 124 -23.71 -15.66 -8.05
C ARG A 124 -23.63 -14.76 -9.29
N GLY A 125 -24.01 -13.49 -9.17
CA GLY A 125 -24.06 -12.54 -10.30
C GLY A 125 -22.70 -12.00 -10.77
N PHE A 126 -21.61 -12.22 -10.04
CA PHE A 126 -20.30 -11.63 -10.37
C PHE A 126 -19.40 -12.54 -11.23
N GLN A 127 -19.64 -13.86 -11.26
CA GLN A 127 -18.78 -14.79 -12.01
C GLN A 127 -19.03 -14.79 -13.53
N GLY A 128 -20.17 -14.28 -14.00
CA GLY A 128 -20.51 -14.27 -15.42
C GLY A 128 -19.94 -13.11 -16.24
N PHE A 129 -19.36 -12.08 -15.59
CA PHE A 129 -18.96 -10.83 -16.25
C PHE A 129 -17.45 -10.65 -16.47
N LEU A 130 -16.62 -11.47 -15.81
CA LEU A 130 -15.16 -11.27 -15.85
C LEU A 130 -14.45 -11.98 -17.01
N GLN A 131 -15.14 -12.85 -17.75
CA GLN A 131 -14.56 -13.45 -18.95
C GLN A 131 -15.04 -12.69 -20.17
N SER A 132 -14.19 -11.79 -20.68
CA SER A 132 -14.32 -11.36 -22.07
C SER A 132 -14.33 -12.64 -22.93
N PRO A 133 -15.38 -12.88 -23.74
CA PRO A 133 -15.56 -14.13 -24.47
C PRO A 133 -14.41 -14.46 -25.44
N ASP A 134 -13.54 -13.49 -25.71
CA ASP A 134 -12.41 -13.62 -26.63
C ASP A 134 -11.05 -13.88 -25.93
N ARG A 135 -10.96 -13.92 -24.58
CA ARG A 135 -9.69 -14.20 -23.89
C ARG A 135 -9.56 -15.67 -23.49
N PRO A 136 -8.49 -16.37 -23.91
CA PRO A 136 -8.24 -17.73 -23.44
C PRO A 136 -7.96 -17.73 -21.93
N PRO A 137 -8.39 -18.76 -21.17
CA PRO A 137 -8.10 -18.85 -19.75
C PRO A 137 -6.59 -18.87 -19.51
N ILE A 138 -6.13 -18.09 -18.54
CA ILE A 138 -4.72 -18.07 -18.13
C ILE A 138 -4.39 -19.46 -17.53
N PRO A 139 -3.40 -20.19 -18.08
CA PRO A 139 -3.04 -21.49 -17.52
C PRO A 139 -2.45 -21.31 -16.12
N ALA A 140 -2.52 -22.35 -15.29
CA ALA A 140 -1.98 -22.31 -13.92
C ALA A 140 -0.46 -21.97 -13.88
N SER A 141 0.26 -22.18 -14.97
CA SER A 141 1.64 -21.77 -15.16
C SER A 141 1.84 -20.25 -15.30
N GLY A 142 0.76 -19.47 -15.41
CA GLY A 142 0.77 -18.04 -15.73
C GLY A 142 0.64 -17.77 -17.23
N PRO A 143 0.48 -16.49 -17.62
CA PRO A 143 0.30 -16.10 -19.02
C PRO A 143 1.52 -16.47 -19.88
N PRO A 144 1.32 -16.84 -21.17
CA PRO A 144 2.42 -17.11 -22.09
C PRO A 144 3.43 -15.95 -22.20
N PRO A 145 4.71 -16.22 -22.53
CA PRO A 145 5.77 -15.20 -22.55
C PRO A 145 5.55 -14.04 -23.52
N ASP A 146 4.79 -14.26 -24.59
CA ASP A 146 4.46 -13.29 -25.64
C ASP A 146 3.28 -12.38 -25.27
N VAL A 147 2.54 -12.72 -24.21
CA VAL A 147 1.41 -11.93 -23.73
C VAL A 147 1.92 -10.71 -22.96
N LYS A 148 1.43 -9.54 -23.37
CA LYS A 148 1.78 -8.24 -22.79
C LYS A 148 0.70 -7.75 -21.84
N LEU A 149 1.09 -6.94 -20.87
CA LEU A 149 0.17 -6.38 -19.87
C LEU A 149 -0.94 -5.50 -20.47
N ASP A 150 -0.71 -4.92 -21.65
CA ASP A 150 -1.67 -4.07 -22.38
C ASP A 150 -2.99 -4.77 -22.70
N GLN A 151 -3.00 -6.11 -22.77
CA GLN A 151 -4.22 -6.90 -22.98
C GLN A 151 -5.23 -6.80 -21.83
N TRP A 152 -4.79 -6.39 -20.64
CA TRP A 152 -5.64 -6.17 -19.46
C TRP A 152 -5.92 -4.70 -19.18
N GLU A 153 -5.49 -3.77 -20.06
CA GLU A 153 -5.85 -2.37 -19.90
C GLU A 153 -7.37 -2.19 -19.93
N PRO A 154 -7.97 -1.58 -18.90
CA PRO A 154 -9.41 -1.43 -18.85
C PRO A 154 -9.87 -0.40 -19.90
N CYS A 155 -11.09 -0.59 -20.37
CA CYS A 155 -11.72 0.38 -21.26
C CYS A 155 -11.99 1.72 -20.54
N ARG A 156 -12.32 2.76 -21.30
CA ARG A 156 -12.82 4.00 -20.68
C ARG A 156 -14.12 3.71 -19.95
N CYS A 157 -14.13 4.01 -18.66
CA CYS A 157 -15.29 3.79 -17.82
C CYS A 157 -16.06 5.11 -17.56
N PRO A 158 -17.35 5.22 -17.96
CA PRO A 158 -18.16 6.39 -17.67
C PRO A 158 -18.48 6.56 -16.19
N SER A 159 -18.65 5.45 -15.45
CA SER A 159 -18.99 5.45 -14.04
C SER A 159 -18.25 4.37 -13.27
N THR A 160 -17.51 4.78 -12.24
CA THR A 160 -16.79 3.87 -11.35
C THR A 160 -17.41 3.86 -9.95
N ALA A 161 -17.39 2.70 -9.31
CA ALA A 161 -17.75 2.53 -7.91
C ALA A 161 -16.51 2.06 -7.14
N PHE A 162 -16.12 2.77 -6.08
CA PHE A 162 -15.04 2.31 -5.22
C PHE A 162 -15.38 0.94 -4.63
N VAL A 163 -14.37 0.07 -4.52
CA VAL A 163 -14.51 -1.16 -3.75
C VAL A 163 -14.46 -0.79 -2.28
N SER A 164 -15.58 -0.25 -1.79
CA SER A 164 -15.78 0.04 -0.38
C SER A 164 -16.33 -1.19 0.34
N ARG A 165 -15.97 -1.34 1.61
CA ARG A 165 -16.74 -2.19 2.51
C ARG A 165 -18.17 -1.61 2.55
N ALA A 166 -19.19 -2.47 2.58
CA ALA A 166 -20.55 -2.05 2.87
C ALA A 166 -20.51 -1.11 4.08
N GLU A 167 -21.07 0.11 3.95
CA GLU A 167 -20.91 1.23 4.89
C GLU A 167 -21.33 0.93 6.35
N THR A 168 -21.86 -0.26 6.61
CA THR A 168 -22.42 -0.68 7.90
C THR A 168 -21.40 -0.95 9.01
N GLU A 169 -20.09 -0.96 8.74
CA GLU A 169 -19.05 -1.21 9.77
C GLU A 169 -17.79 -0.35 9.55
N ARG A 170 -17.94 0.97 9.45
CA ARG A 170 -16.83 1.87 9.79
C ARG A 170 -16.83 2.10 11.29
N ASP A 171 -16.35 1.11 12.03
CA ASP A 171 -15.81 1.42 13.35
C ASP A 171 -14.44 2.02 13.08
N ASP A 172 -14.35 3.35 13.06
CA ASP A 172 -13.08 4.00 13.38
C ASP A 172 -12.71 3.46 14.76
N MET A 173 -11.90 2.40 14.79
CA MET A 173 -11.35 1.89 16.04
C MET A 173 -10.35 2.94 16.50
N ASP A 174 -10.87 3.94 17.20
CA ASP A 174 -10.06 4.67 18.17
C ASP A 174 -9.42 3.61 19.04
N LEU A 175 -8.08 3.54 19.01
CA LEU A 175 -7.33 2.67 19.91
C LEU A 175 -7.89 2.93 21.31
N PRO A 176 -8.34 1.87 22.03
CA PRO A 176 -8.81 2.04 23.39
C PRO A 176 -7.82 2.89 24.18
N ALA A 177 -8.31 3.91 24.87
CA ALA A 177 -7.47 4.90 25.54
C ALA A 177 -6.65 4.33 26.73
N ASP A 178 -6.64 3.01 26.90
CA ASP A 178 -5.85 2.21 27.84
C ASP A 178 -4.80 1.33 27.12
N MET A 179 -4.85 1.23 25.79
CA MET A 179 -3.90 0.48 24.96
C MET A 179 -2.57 1.22 24.71
N TRP A 180 -2.41 2.43 25.26
CA TRP A 180 -1.12 3.12 25.44
C TRP A 180 -0.10 2.31 26.25
N MET A 181 -0.55 1.22 26.86
CA MET A 181 0.26 0.32 27.68
C MET A 181 0.90 -0.81 26.86
N VAL A 182 2.21 -0.65 26.65
CA VAL A 182 3.19 -1.73 26.77
C VAL A 182 3.23 -2.72 25.58
N ALA A 183 3.61 -2.23 24.40
CA ALA A 183 4.64 -3.02 23.71
C ALA A 183 5.89 -2.88 24.57
N ASP A 184 6.23 -3.92 25.35
CA ASP A 184 7.51 -3.95 26.05
C ASP A 184 8.61 -3.76 25.00
N PRO A 185 9.37 -2.65 25.03
CA PRO A 185 10.46 -2.41 24.07
C PRO A 185 11.37 -3.62 23.89
N GLY A 186 11.63 -4.36 24.98
CA GLY A 186 12.48 -5.55 24.93
C GLY A 186 11.93 -6.68 24.07
N LYS A 187 10.61 -6.74 23.85
CA LYS A 187 9.99 -7.75 22.97
C LYS A 187 10.07 -7.39 21.49
N LEU A 188 10.30 -6.13 21.16
CA LEU A 188 10.42 -5.65 19.78
C LEU A 188 11.88 -5.43 19.35
N ASN A 189 12.84 -5.57 20.26
CA ASN A 189 14.26 -5.53 19.90
C ASN A 189 14.58 -6.64 18.89
N ASP A 190 15.36 -6.30 17.87
CA ASP A 190 15.79 -7.23 16.82
C ASP A 190 14.65 -7.95 16.08
N THR A 191 13.42 -7.41 16.08
CA THR A 191 12.27 -8.03 15.38
C THR A 191 12.12 -7.58 13.93
N VAL A 192 12.94 -6.64 13.46
CA VAL A 192 12.87 -6.10 12.10
C VAL A 192 14.17 -6.36 11.35
N THR A 193 14.09 -6.98 10.18
CA THR A 193 15.14 -6.94 9.16
C THR A 193 14.76 -5.91 8.13
N VAL A 194 15.64 -4.94 7.84
CA VAL A 194 15.39 -4.00 6.73
C VAL A 194 15.90 -4.63 5.44
N VAL A 195 15.10 -4.63 4.39
CA VAL A 195 15.54 -5.04 3.05
C VAL A 195 15.36 -3.87 2.11
N VAL A 196 16.43 -3.45 1.44
CA VAL A 196 16.40 -2.39 0.44
C VAL A 196 16.64 -2.97 -0.96
N TYR A 197 15.66 -2.83 -1.85
CA TYR A 197 15.80 -3.16 -3.27
C TYR A 197 16.52 -2.03 -4.00
N MET A 198 17.81 -2.24 -4.25
CA MET A 198 18.76 -1.15 -4.52
C MET A 198 19.31 -1.12 -5.93
N GLY A 199 19.14 0.02 -6.59
CA GLY A 199 19.70 0.32 -7.89
C GLY A 199 20.99 1.12 -7.81
N LYS A 200 21.79 1.01 -8.88
CA LYS A 200 23.10 1.68 -8.98
C LYS A 200 23.02 3.19 -8.79
N LYS A 201 21.97 3.84 -9.30
CA LYS A 201 21.91 5.30 -9.35
C LYS A 201 21.67 5.96 -7.99
N ARG A 202 21.00 5.27 -7.07
CA ARG A 202 20.64 5.82 -5.75
C ARG A 202 21.43 5.20 -4.61
N ARG A 203 22.22 4.14 -4.87
CA ARG A 203 23.10 3.46 -3.90
C ARG A 203 23.78 4.43 -2.94
N ASP A 204 24.60 5.34 -3.44
CA ASP A 204 25.45 6.19 -2.60
C ASP A 204 24.64 7.18 -1.77
N SER A 205 23.64 7.82 -2.38
CA SER A 205 22.76 8.75 -1.68
C SER A 205 21.93 8.03 -0.62
N TRP A 206 21.38 6.85 -0.93
CA TRP A 206 20.58 6.09 0.03
C TRP A 206 21.43 5.63 1.21
N LEU A 207 22.62 5.06 0.95
CA LEU A 207 23.54 4.63 2.00
C LEU A 207 23.92 5.80 2.91
N ALA A 208 24.26 6.96 2.32
CA ALA A 208 24.65 8.18 3.04
C ALA A 208 23.57 8.69 4.01
N HIS A 209 22.30 8.65 3.62
CA HIS A 209 21.22 9.27 4.39
C HIS A 209 20.47 8.29 5.30
N ASN A 210 20.40 7.01 4.92
CA ASN A 210 19.49 6.07 5.57
C ASN A 210 20.20 4.98 6.38
N LEU A 211 21.43 4.58 6.01
CA LEU A 211 22.05 3.41 6.61
C LEU A 211 22.29 3.59 8.13
N ILE A 212 22.90 4.71 8.54
CA ILE A 212 23.22 4.95 9.95
C ILE A 212 21.97 5.12 10.82
N PRO A 213 20.95 5.91 10.44
CA PRO A 213 19.69 5.96 11.18
C PRO A 213 19.02 4.58 11.36
N LEU A 214 19.09 3.72 10.35
CA LEU A 214 18.54 2.37 10.44
C LEU A 214 19.37 1.47 11.37
N LEU A 215 20.69 1.50 11.27
CA LEU A 215 21.60 0.72 12.13
C LEU A 215 21.58 1.15 13.60
N THR A 216 21.19 2.39 13.88
CA THR A 216 21.03 2.90 15.25
C THR A 216 19.63 2.65 15.82
N CYS A 217 18.70 2.13 15.02
CA CYS A 217 17.36 1.81 15.46
C CYS A 217 17.34 0.46 16.20
N PRO A 218 16.99 0.39 17.49
CA PRO A 218 17.11 -0.85 18.28
C PRO A 218 16.17 -2.00 17.85
N LEU A 219 15.19 -1.71 16.99
CA LEU A 219 14.30 -2.69 16.37
C LEU A 219 14.95 -3.43 15.21
N VAL A 220 15.93 -2.79 14.56
CA VAL A 220 16.55 -3.26 13.34
C VAL A 220 17.72 -4.17 13.71
N LYS A 221 17.51 -5.48 13.48
CA LYS A 221 18.54 -6.50 13.68
C LYS A 221 19.65 -6.40 12.63
N GLU A 222 19.24 -6.27 11.37
CA GLU A 222 20.15 -6.23 10.23
C GLU A 222 19.53 -5.47 9.05
N VAL A 223 20.39 -4.99 8.16
CA VAL A 223 20.05 -4.36 6.89
C VAL A 223 20.57 -5.23 5.75
N LEU A 224 19.65 -5.73 4.94
CA LEU A 224 19.92 -6.52 3.75
C LEU A 224 19.80 -5.62 2.52
N ILE A 225 20.82 -5.67 1.68
CA ILE A 225 20.83 -4.96 0.40
C ILE A 225 20.54 -5.96 -0.71
N ASP A 226 19.38 -5.83 -1.34
CA ASP A 226 19.01 -6.58 -2.53
C ASP A 226 19.44 -5.82 -3.78
N TRP A 227 20.61 -6.19 -4.31
CA TRP A 227 21.27 -5.49 -5.40
C TRP A 227 20.91 -6.10 -6.75
N TRP A 228 20.04 -5.42 -7.50
CA TRP A 228 19.55 -5.86 -8.81
C TRP A 228 20.40 -5.47 -10.05
N PRO A 229 21.33 -4.50 -10.03
CA PRO A 229 22.19 -4.22 -11.18
C PRO A 229 23.15 -5.35 -11.57
N ASP A 230 23.38 -5.54 -12.87
CA ASP A 230 24.36 -6.50 -13.44
C ASP A 230 25.83 -6.07 -13.30
N VAL A 231 26.13 -5.19 -12.34
CA VAL A 231 27.49 -4.76 -12.03
C VAL A 231 27.78 -5.06 -10.57
N PRO A 232 29.03 -5.31 -10.15
CA PRO A 232 29.34 -5.52 -8.74
C PRO A 232 28.87 -4.35 -7.87
N PHE A 233 28.44 -4.63 -6.63
CA PHE A 233 27.97 -3.61 -5.68
C PHE A 233 29.01 -2.52 -5.41
N GLY A 234 30.31 -2.82 -5.56
CA GLY A 234 31.41 -1.90 -5.27
C GLY A 234 31.63 -1.69 -3.76
N PRO A 235 32.69 -0.96 -3.38
CA PRO A 235 32.91 -0.60 -1.97
C PRO A 235 31.87 0.43 -1.51
N LEU A 236 31.68 0.52 -0.19
CA LEU A 236 30.89 1.60 0.43
C LEU A 236 31.49 2.97 0.07
N PRO A 237 30.66 4.02 -0.05
CA PRO A 237 31.15 5.39 -0.23
C PRO A 237 32.18 5.74 0.84
N GLN A 238 33.36 6.20 0.41
CA GLN A 238 34.42 6.67 1.31
C GLN A 238 34.14 8.06 1.88
N ASP A 239 33.16 8.79 1.32
CA ASP A 239 32.84 10.14 1.75
C ASP A 239 32.37 10.14 3.22
N SER A 240 33.06 10.94 4.03
CA SER A 240 33.28 10.77 5.46
C SER A 240 32.12 11.22 6.35
N SER A 241 30.99 11.64 5.79
CA SER A 241 29.81 12.02 6.60
C SER A 241 29.12 10.82 7.26
N LEU A 242 29.34 9.61 6.74
CA LEU A 242 28.81 8.36 7.30
C LEU A 242 29.62 7.81 8.48
N TRP A 243 30.87 8.25 8.62
CA TRP A 243 31.82 7.68 9.56
C TRP A 243 32.23 8.79 10.53
N GLU A 244 32.09 8.58 11.84
CA GLU A 244 32.43 9.58 12.87
C GLU A 244 33.92 10.02 12.85
N THR A 245 34.75 9.41 11.99
CA THR A 245 36.17 9.71 11.85
C THR A 245 36.44 10.72 10.70
N PRO A 246 37.10 11.86 10.98
CA PRO A 246 37.41 12.91 9.99
C PRO A 246 38.36 12.49 8.86
N THR A 247 38.98 11.31 8.96
CA THR A 247 39.95 10.82 7.98
C THR A 247 39.28 9.71 7.16
N PRO A 248 39.14 9.86 5.83
CA PRO A 248 38.67 8.78 4.98
C PRO A 248 39.58 7.57 5.19
N PRO A 249 39.02 6.39 5.53
CA PRO A 249 39.83 5.20 5.70
C PRO A 249 40.55 4.90 4.37
N GLN A 250 41.86 4.70 4.45
CA GLN A 250 42.70 4.37 3.28
C GLN A 250 42.36 3.00 2.69
N GLU A 251 41.72 2.15 3.48
CA GLU A 251 41.25 0.82 3.08
C GLU A 251 39.71 0.80 2.95
N PRO A 252 39.14 -0.07 2.09
CA PRO A 252 37.70 -0.24 2.00
C PRO A 252 37.12 -0.56 3.38
N VAL A 253 36.14 0.23 3.83
CA VAL A 253 35.47 -0.05 5.11
C VAL A 253 34.70 -1.36 4.97
N PRO A 254 35.01 -2.39 5.78
CA PRO A 254 34.20 -3.60 5.77
C PRO A 254 32.79 -3.26 6.24
N PHE A 255 31.79 -3.91 5.65
CA PHE A 255 30.41 -3.76 6.13
C PHE A 255 30.34 -4.09 7.62
N PRO A 256 29.57 -3.32 8.42
CA PRO A 256 29.16 -3.78 9.73
C PRO A 256 28.58 -5.20 9.60
N LYS A 257 28.78 -6.08 10.59
CA LYS A 257 28.24 -7.45 10.54
C LYS A 257 26.70 -7.49 10.40
N THR A 258 26.04 -6.39 10.75
CA THR A 258 24.60 -6.15 10.63
C THR A 258 24.17 -5.67 9.25
N VAL A 259 25.10 -5.48 8.30
CA VAL A 259 24.80 -5.13 6.91
C VAL A 259 25.36 -6.20 5.98
N ARG A 260 24.54 -6.73 5.09
CA ARG A 260 25.03 -7.67 4.07
C ARG A 260 24.28 -7.55 2.75
N LEU A 261 24.96 -7.95 1.69
CA LEU A 261 24.36 -8.14 0.37
C LEU A 261 23.66 -9.49 0.33
N ILE A 262 22.43 -9.51 -0.18
CA ILE A 262 21.74 -10.77 -0.44
C ILE A 262 22.39 -11.42 -1.68
N ALA A 263 22.64 -12.72 -1.61
CA ALA A 263 23.26 -13.45 -2.71
C ALA A 263 22.29 -13.57 -3.89
N GLY A 264 22.84 -13.54 -5.11
CA GLY A 264 22.08 -13.67 -6.35
C GLY A 264 21.32 -12.41 -6.74
N LYS A 265 21.03 -12.31 -8.04
CA LYS A 265 20.18 -11.26 -8.62
C LYS A 265 18.72 -11.72 -8.55
N ARG A 266 17.85 -10.81 -8.12
CA ARG A 266 16.39 -10.94 -8.23
C ARG A 266 15.88 -9.81 -9.10
N ASP A 267 14.93 -10.14 -9.96
CA ASP A 267 14.15 -9.12 -10.67
C ASP A 267 12.97 -8.64 -9.78
N LEU A 268 12.21 -7.65 -10.26
CA LEU A 268 11.24 -6.94 -9.42
C LEU A 268 10.15 -7.84 -8.81
N GLY A 269 9.59 -8.78 -9.58
CA GLY A 269 8.62 -9.77 -9.11
C GLY A 269 9.21 -10.82 -8.18
N GLU A 270 10.53 -10.97 -8.14
CA GLU A 270 11.23 -11.92 -7.26
C GLU A 270 11.75 -11.27 -5.97
N ARG A 271 11.63 -9.95 -5.81
CA ARG A 271 12.15 -9.22 -4.65
C ARG A 271 11.58 -9.67 -3.31
N PHE A 272 10.43 -10.37 -3.33
CA PHE A 272 9.81 -10.93 -2.13
C PHE A 272 10.29 -12.36 -1.80
N LEU A 273 11.14 -12.98 -2.64
CA LEU A 273 11.77 -14.29 -2.42
C LEU A 273 12.95 -14.19 -1.43
N ILE A 274 12.73 -13.46 -0.35
CA ILE A 274 13.71 -13.13 0.70
C ILE A 274 13.27 -13.64 2.08
N GLY A 275 12.12 -14.32 2.17
CA GLY A 275 11.62 -14.87 3.44
C GLY A 275 12.60 -15.87 4.07
N ASN A 276 13.28 -16.68 3.24
CA ASN A 276 14.31 -17.62 3.70
C ASN A 276 15.64 -16.94 4.06
N GLU A 277 15.89 -15.73 3.57
CA GLU A 277 17.09 -14.93 3.87
C GLU A 277 16.97 -14.17 5.18
N THR A 278 15.77 -14.09 5.78
CA THR A 278 15.49 -13.29 6.98
C THR A 278 15.16 -14.20 8.16
N SER A 279 15.52 -13.75 9.36
CA SER A 279 15.32 -14.52 10.61
C SER A 279 14.44 -13.79 11.64
N THR A 280 13.96 -12.61 11.28
CA THR A 280 13.11 -11.75 12.10
C THR A 280 11.65 -11.96 11.75
N ASP A 281 10.74 -11.54 12.64
CA ASP A 281 9.31 -11.69 12.44
C ASP A 281 8.80 -10.77 11.32
N TYR A 282 9.42 -9.59 11.18
CA TYR A 282 9.02 -8.58 10.23
C TYR A 282 10.18 -8.13 9.34
N VAL A 283 9.87 -7.89 8.08
CA VAL A 283 10.78 -7.31 7.10
C VAL A 283 10.30 -5.93 6.73
N LEU A 284 11.11 -4.91 7.00
CA LEU A 284 10.86 -3.57 6.46
C LEU A 284 11.37 -3.53 5.02
N ASN A 285 10.47 -3.71 4.06
CA ASN A 285 10.78 -3.69 2.64
C ASN A 285 10.80 -2.24 2.14
N LEU A 286 11.91 -1.84 1.53
CA LEU A 286 12.17 -0.49 1.05
C LEU A 286 12.63 -0.48 -0.41
N ASP A 287 12.11 0.45 -1.20
CA ASP A 287 12.74 0.91 -2.43
C ASP A 287 13.90 1.86 -2.09
N ASP A 288 14.87 1.99 -2.99
CA ASP A 288 16.06 2.83 -2.81
C ASP A 288 15.83 4.35 -2.92
N ASP A 289 14.56 4.78 -2.94
CA ASP A 289 14.15 6.18 -2.75
C ASP A 289 13.26 6.38 -1.50
N ARG A 290 13.09 5.34 -0.68
CA ARG A 290 12.28 5.36 0.54
C ARG A 290 13.07 4.99 1.78
N SER A 291 12.59 5.47 2.92
CA SER A 291 13.04 5.08 4.26
C SER A 291 11.98 5.46 5.30
N PHE A 292 12.25 5.15 6.57
CA PHE A 292 11.47 5.59 7.72
C PHE A 292 12.38 6.00 8.87
N GLU A 293 11.91 6.92 9.70
CA GLU A 293 12.52 7.18 11.00
C GLU A 293 12.28 5.99 11.94
N CYS A 294 13.20 5.78 12.88
CA CYS A 294 13.08 4.68 13.85
C CYS A 294 11.77 4.77 14.66
N GLU A 295 11.29 5.98 14.96
CA GLU A 295 9.98 6.17 15.60
C GLU A 295 8.83 5.60 14.76
N THR A 296 8.82 5.84 13.45
CA THR A 296 7.80 5.30 12.55
C THR A 296 7.91 3.77 12.45
N ILE A 297 9.13 3.23 12.34
CA ILE A 297 9.37 1.77 12.34
C ILE A 297 8.82 1.14 13.63
N PHE A 298 9.06 1.79 14.79
CA PHE A 298 8.50 1.36 16.07
C PHE A 298 6.98 1.28 16.03
N LYS A 299 6.32 2.36 15.58
CA LYS A 299 4.86 2.40 15.49
C LYS A 299 4.31 1.32 14.56
N MET A 300 4.96 1.10 13.41
CA MET A 300 4.59 0.04 12.47
C MET A 300 4.72 -1.34 13.11
N ALA A 301 5.81 -1.61 13.83
CA ALA A 301 6.04 -2.89 14.51
C ALA A 301 5.01 -3.14 15.62
N VAL A 302 4.67 -2.10 16.40
CA VAL A 302 3.60 -2.17 17.42
C VAL A 302 2.26 -2.52 16.76
N VAL A 303 1.90 -1.85 15.67
CA VAL A 303 0.65 -2.13 14.94
C VAL A 303 0.64 -3.53 14.33
N ALA A 304 1.74 -3.95 13.72
CA ALA A 304 1.87 -5.29 13.17
C ALA A 304 1.68 -6.35 14.25
N HIS A 305 2.31 -6.17 15.40
CA HIS A 305 2.22 -7.09 16.53
C HIS A 305 0.80 -7.19 17.12
N LEU A 306 0.10 -6.06 17.23
CA LEU A 306 -1.19 -5.99 17.92
C LEU A 306 -2.38 -6.30 17.01
N TYR A 307 -2.32 -5.91 15.74
CA TYR A 307 -3.45 -5.94 14.81
C TYR A 307 -3.18 -6.71 13.52
N GLY A 308 -1.94 -6.68 13.04
CA GLY A 308 -1.57 -7.31 11.77
C GLY A 308 -1.40 -8.82 11.89
N GLY A 309 -0.92 -9.25 13.05
CA GLY A 309 -0.36 -10.58 13.22
C GLY A 309 0.67 -10.87 12.13
N ASP A 310 0.59 -12.07 11.57
CA ASP A 310 1.49 -12.51 10.50
C ASP A 310 0.85 -12.42 9.10
N SER A 311 -0.30 -11.75 8.97
CA SER A 311 -1.15 -11.84 7.76
C SER A 311 -1.41 -10.51 7.03
N LYS A 312 -1.04 -9.38 7.62
CA LYS A 312 -1.30 -8.05 7.05
C LYS A 312 -0.02 -7.25 6.87
N LEU A 313 0.03 -6.50 5.78
CA LEU A 313 1.05 -5.46 5.57
C LEU A 313 0.79 -4.29 6.51
N VAL A 314 1.84 -3.59 6.95
CA VAL A 314 1.70 -2.30 7.64
C VAL A 314 2.42 -1.23 6.84
N GLY A 315 1.70 -0.17 6.46
CA GLY A 315 2.24 0.97 5.72
C GLY A 315 1.79 2.31 6.29
N THR A 316 2.06 3.37 5.56
CA THR A 316 1.61 4.73 5.86
C THR A 316 0.57 5.20 4.84
N GLU A 317 -0.24 6.20 5.20
CA GLU A 317 -1.32 6.69 4.34
C GLU A 317 -0.82 7.17 2.95
N ASP A 318 0.37 7.78 2.87
CA ASP A 318 0.97 8.25 1.61
C ASP A 318 1.30 7.11 0.62
N LEU A 319 1.36 5.87 1.12
CA LEU A 319 1.56 4.65 0.34
C LEU A 319 0.29 3.82 0.19
N SER A 320 -0.83 4.25 0.77
CA SER A 320 -2.12 3.59 0.58
C SER A 320 -2.74 3.98 -0.76
N ARG A 321 -3.32 3.00 -1.45
CA ARG A 321 -3.98 3.17 -2.74
C ARG A 321 -5.29 2.40 -2.73
N SER A 322 -6.17 2.75 -3.64
CA SER A 322 -7.49 2.14 -3.78
C SER A 322 -7.70 1.72 -5.22
N PHE A 323 -8.79 1.02 -5.45
CA PHE A 323 -9.26 0.77 -6.79
C PHE A 323 -10.79 0.88 -6.83
N ALA A 324 -11.28 1.24 -8.00
CA ALA A 324 -12.69 1.32 -8.31
C ALA A 324 -13.04 0.31 -9.41
N VAL A 325 -14.27 -0.19 -9.38
CA VAL A 325 -14.80 -1.10 -10.38
C VAL A 325 -15.67 -0.30 -11.34
N CYS A 326 -15.47 -0.51 -12.64
CA CYS A 326 -16.32 0.05 -13.65
C CYS A 326 -17.72 -0.57 -13.54
N THR A 327 -18.75 0.25 -13.39
CA THR A 327 -20.10 -0.26 -13.13
C THR A 327 -20.69 -1.00 -14.33
N GLU A 328 -20.25 -0.64 -15.53
CA GLU A 328 -20.73 -1.20 -16.79
C GLU A 328 -19.97 -2.47 -17.21
N THR A 329 -18.65 -2.51 -16.98
CA THR A 329 -17.79 -3.61 -17.47
C THR A 329 -17.29 -4.54 -16.37
N GLY A 330 -17.35 -4.13 -15.11
CA GLY A 330 -16.73 -4.88 -14.00
C GLY A 330 -15.20 -4.78 -13.94
N GLU A 331 -14.58 -4.01 -14.84
CA GLU A 331 -13.12 -3.83 -14.89
C GLU A 331 -12.61 -2.98 -13.73
N PHE A 332 -11.42 -3.30 -13.24
CA PHE A 332 -10.79 -2.60 -12.13
C PHE A 332 -9.94 -1.42 -12.63
N HIS A 333 -10.05 -0.30 -11.92
CA HIS A 333 -9.32 0.95 -12.18
C HIS A 333 -8.54 1.34 -10.93
N TYR A 334 -7.22 1.42 -11.07
CA TYR A 334 -6.33 1.87 -10.00
C TYR A 334 -6.57 3.36 -9.69
N GLN A 335 -6.61 3.70 -8.40
CA GLN A 335 -6.81 5.05 -7.90
C GLN A 335 -5.69 5.43 -6.92
N ALA A 336 -5.30 6.71 -6.95
CA ALA A 336 -4.27 7.24 -6.07
C ALA A 336 -4.76 7.45 -4.62
N ASP A 337 -6.08 7.50 -4.42
CA ASP A 337 -6.70 7.65 -3.10
C ASP A 337 -6.41 6.45 -2.20
N PRO A 338 -6.23 6.64 -0.88
CA PRO A 338 -6.01 5.54 0.06
C PRO A 338 -7.24 4.62 0.15
N GLY A 339 -7.04 3.30 0.27
CA GLY A 339 -8.19 2.41 0.46
C GLY A 339 -7.96 0.91 0.55
N ASN A 340 -7.49 0.24 -0.48
CA ASN A 340 -7.54 -1.23 -0.59
C ASN A 340 -6.17 -1.90 -0.43
N ILE A 341 -5.10 -1.22 -0.83
CA ILE A 341 -3.75 -1.78 -0.90
C ILE A 341 -2.73 -0.81 -0.33
N ILE A 342 -1.56 -1.35 0.05
CA ILE A 342 -0.38 -0.58 0.44
C ILE A 342 0.74 -0.86 -0.55
N LEU A 343 1.37 0.20 -1.06
CA LEU A 343 2.57 0.09 -1.88
C LEU A 343 3.70 -0.49 -1.03
N THR A 344 4.26 -1.63 -1.45
CA THR A 344 5.35 -2.29 -0.75
C THR A 344 6.71 -1.60 -0.94
N ALA A 345 6.76 -0.47 -1.66
CA ALA A 345 7.94 0.37 -1.78
C ALA A 345 8.45 0.90 -0.43
N ALA A 346 7.58 0.97 0.58
CA ALA A 346 7.97 1.23 1.95
C ALA A 346 6.90 0.65 2.90
N ALA A 347 7.01 -0.64 3.21
CA ALA A 347 6.05 -1.32 4.06
C ALA A 347 6.74 -2.32 4.99
N LEU A 348 6.18 -2.51 6.18
CA LEU A 348 6.55 -3.58 7.08
C LEU A 348 5.73 -4.82 6.69
N VAL A 349 6.44 -5.88 6.29
CA VAL A 349 5.88 -7.12 5.76
C VAL A 349 6.20 -8.25 6.73
N PRO A 350 5.21 -8.94 7.31
CA PRO A 350 5.45 -10.16 8.06
C PRO A 350 6.25 -11.18 7.24
N ARG A 351 7.28 -11.79 7.84
CA ARG A 351 8.11 -12.81 7.17
C ARG A 351 7.28 -13.96 6.61
N ARG A 352 6.20 -14.32 7.30
CA ARG A 352 5.24 -15.33 6.84
C ARG A 352 4.65 -15.00 5.46
N LEU A 353 4.28 -13.75 5.18
CA LEU A 353 3.75 -13.35 3.89
C LEU A 353 4.78 -13.45 2.76
N LEU A 354 6.07 -13.21 3.06
CA LEU A 354 7.14 -13.40 2.08
C LEU A 354 7.29 -14.88 1.71
N LEU A 355 7.26 -15.77 2.72
CA LEU A 355 7.25 -17.21 2.49
C LEU A 355 5.99 -17.64 1.73
N GLU A 356 4.82 -17.09 2.08
CA GLU A 356 3.57 -17.40 1.38
C GLU A 356 3.62 -16.96 -0.08
N TYR A 357 4.13 -15.76 -0.36
CA TYR A 357 4.35 -15.28 -1.73
C TYR A 357 5.20 -16.25 -2.55
N GLU A 358 6.32 -16.71 -2.00
CA GLU A 358 7.19 -17.72 -2.63
C GLU A 358 6.46 -19.04 -2.94
N HIS A 359 5.55 -19.47 -2.07
CA HIS A 359 4.86 -20.76 -2.20
C HIS A 359 3.57 -20.69 -3.02
N THR A 360 2.88 -19.55 -3.06
CA THR A 360 1.53 -19.44 -3.65
C THR A 360 1.49 -18.66 -4.95
N MET A 361 2.41 -17.73 -5.18
CA MET A 361 2.39 -16.91 -6.39
C MET A 361 2.80 -17.73 -7.63
N PRO A 362 1.96 -17.81 -8.68
CA PRO A 362 2.32 -18.52 -9.90
C PRO A 362 3.59 -17.94 -10.55
N ARG A 363 4.51 -18.84 -10.96
CA ARG A 363 5.80 -18.44 -11.54
C ARG A 363 5.65 -17.57 -12.79
N GLY A 364 4.74 -17.88 -13.70
CA GLY A 364 4.54 -17.07 -14.91
C GLY A 364 3.98 -15.67 -14.62
N LEU A 365 3.29 -15.47 -13.49
CA LEU A 365 2.91 -14.12 -13.05
C LEU A 365 4.14 -13.34 -12.57
N MET A 366 5.01 -13.95 -11.75
CA MET A 366 6.28 -13.32 -11.33
C MET A 366 7.15 -12.94 -12.54
N GLU A 367 7.24 -13.80 -13.54
CA GLU A 367 7.98 -13.52 -14.79
C GLU A 367 7.35 -12.37 -15.59
N MET A 368 6.02 -12.25 -15.59
CA MET A 368 5.34 -11.09 -16.14
C MET A 368 5.66 -9.81 -15.35
N PHE A 369 5.66 -9.85 -14.02
CA PHE A 369 6.01 -8.70 -13.18
C PHE A 369 7.45 -8.24 -13.44
N ASN A 370 8.38 -9.19 -13.60
CA ASN A 370 9.78 -8.91 -13.97
C ASN A 370 9.89 -8.20 -15.33
N ARG A 371 9.18 -8.71 -16.34
CA ARG A 371 9.19 -8.12 -17.68
C ARG A 371 8.54 -6.74 -17.73
N GLU A 372 7.44 -6.57 -17.01
CA GLU A 372 6.67 -5.33 -16.98
C GLU A 372 7.25 -4.29 -16.02
N LEU A 373 8.10 -4.71 -15.09
CA LEU A 373 8.63 -3.91 -13.99
C LEU A 373 7.50 -3.22 -13.19
N ASN A 374 6.46 -3.99 -12.87
CA ASN A 374 5.26 -3.52 -12.17
C ASN A 374 4.47 -4.70 -11.59
N CYS A 375 3.35 -4.39 -10.91
CA CYS A 375 2.32 -5.32 -10.40
C CYS A 375 2.71 -6.16 -9.17
N GLU A 376 3.99 -6.25 -8.81
CA GLU A 376 4.46 -7.10 -7.73
C GLU A 376 3.93 -6.65 -6.36
N ASP A 377 3.81 -5.34 -6.15
CA ASP A 377 3.25 -4.74 -4.95
C ASP A 377 1.76 -5.11 -4.79
N MET A 378 0.99 -5.07 -5.87
CA MET A 378 -0.40 -5.52 -5.91
C MET A 378 -0.49 -7.02 -5.64
N ALA A 379 0.38 -7.82 -6.25
CA ALA A 379 0.41 -9.26 -6.04
C ALA A 379 0.66 -9.61 -4.56
N MET A 380 1.56 -8.89 -3.88
CA MET A 380 1.78 -9.04 -2.44
C MET A 380 0.53 -8.67 -1.61
N ASN A 381 -0.23 -7.66 -2.01
CA ASN A 381 -1.50 -7.34 -1.35
C ASN A 381 -2.56 -8.43 -1.57
N TRP A 382 -2.59 -9.10 -2.72
CA TRP A 382 -3.46 -10.27 -2.95
C TRP A 382 -3.07 -11.44 -2.05
N VAL A 383 -1.77 -11.69 -1.86
CA VAL A 383 -1.28 -12.70 -0.90
C VAL A 383 -1.75 -12.34 0.50
N ALA A 384 -1.49 -11.12 0.97
CA ALA A 384 -1.92 -10.67 2.29
C ALA A 384 -3.44 -10.75 2.50
N ALA A 385 -4.24 -10.33 1.51
CA ALA A 385 -5.70 -10.43 1.58
C ALA A 385 -6.17 -11.89 1.65
N HIS A 386 -5.52 -12.80 0.91
CA HIS A 386 -5.81 -14.23 0.94
C HIS A 386 -5.44 -14.85 2.30
N SER A 387 -4.33 -14.43 2.91
CA SER A 387 -3.91 -14.92 4.23
C SER A 387 -4.72 -14.33 5.39
N SER A 388 -5.45 -13.23 5.16
CA SER A 388 -6.14 -12.50 6.22
C SER A 388 -7.62 -12.93 6.36
N PRO A 389 -8.10 -13.25 7.58
CA PRO A 389 -9.48 -13.72 7.78
C PRO A 389 -10.59 -12.74 7.35
N ASP A 390 -10.29 -11.44 7.31
CA ASP A 390 -11.23 -10.38 6.92
C ASP A 390 -11.05 -9.90 5.47
N GLY A 391 -10.16 -10.55 4.70
CA GLY A 391 -9.86 -10.22 3.31
C GLY A 391 -9.11 -8.89 3.12
N GLN A 392 -8.69 -8.20 4.19
CA GLN A 392 -7.94 -6.94 4.08
C GLN A 392 -6.45 -7.22 4.02
N ALA A 393 -5.80 -6.69 3.00
CA ALA A 393 -4.37 -6.87 2.77
C ALA A 393 -3.47 -6.16 3.80
N ALA A 394 -3.95 -5.06 4.39
CA ALA A 394 -3.08 -4.15 5.10
C ALA A 394 -3.77 -3.38 6.22
N LEU A 395 -2.92 -2.76 7.04
CA LEU A 395 -3.20 -1.71 8.00
C LEU A 395 -2.39 -0.47 7.57
N TYR A 396 -2.87 0.74 7.85
CA TYR A 396 -2.01 1.91 7.68
C TYR A 396 -2.04 2.87 8.86
N LEU A 397 -0.87 3.46 9.08
CA LEU A 397 -0.65 4.54 10.02
C LEU A 397 -1.06 5.87 9.39
N ASP A 398 -2.06 6.50 9.97
CA ASP A 398 -2.41 7.89 9.69
C ASP A 398 -1.40 8.82 10.37
N ASN A 399 -1.18 10.02 9.84
CA ASN A 399 -0.19 11.00 10.34
C ASN A 399 1.27 10.50 10.42
N ALA A 400 1.59 9.36 9.80
CA ALA A 400 2.96 8.94 9.53
C ALA A 400 3.23 9.06 8.02
N ARG A 401 4.49 9.30 7.66
CA ARG A 401 4.91 9.38 6.26
C ARG A 401 6.21 8.64 6.05
N SER A 402 6.35 8.07 4.86
CA SER A 402 7.65 7.59 4.41
C SER A 402 8.59 8.77 4.13
N LEU A 403 9.87 8.59 4.43
CA LEU A 403 10.91 9.53 4.03
C LEU A 403 11.24 9.27 2.56
N GLU A 404 11.14 10.30 1.73
CA GLU A 404 11.52 10.24 0.32
C GLU A 404 12.90 10.87 0.13
N ASN A 405 13.85 10.09 -0.39
CA ASN A 405 15.15 10.61 -0.75
C ASN A 405 15.13 11.11 -2.21
N TRP A 406 14.81 12.40 -2.37
CA TRP A 406 14.71 13.07 -3.67
C TRP A 406 16.09 13.38 -4.27
N SER A 407 16.90 12.37 -4.53
CA SER A 407 18.09 12.54 -5.37
C SER A 407 17.66 12.63 -6.83
N SER A 408 17.06 13.76 -7.27
CA SER A 408 16.78 14.27 -8.64
C SER A 408 16.42 13.30 -9.79
N LEU A 409 16.18 12.02 -9.53
CA LEU A 409 16.07 10.96 -10.50
C LEU A 409 14.64 10.47 -10.54
N TRP A 410 14.01 10.71 -11.68
CA TRP A 410 12.72 10.18 -12.07
C TRP A 410 12.63 8.68 -11.81
N GLY A 411 11.70 8.29 -10.92
CA GLY A 411 11.39 6.89 -10.60
C GLY A 411 10.83 6.11 -11.79
N LEU A 412 10.60 4.79 -11.60
CA LEU A 412 10.10 3.90 -12.66
C LEU A 412 8.78 4.39 -13.28
N SER A 413 7.90 4.96 -12.46
CA SER A 413 6.61 5.53 -12.89
C SER A 413 6.76 6.62 -13.96
N TRP A 414 7.81 7.44 -13.87
CA TRP A 414 8.01 8.54 -14.81
C TRP A 414 8.65 8.09 -16.11
N ARG A 415 9.62 7.15 -16.04
CA ARG A 415 10.29 6.60 -17.23
C ARG A 415 9.32 5.93 -18.19
N ASN A 416 8.22 5.40 -17.67
CA ASN A 416 7.21 4.69 -18.43
C ASN A 416 6.09 5.61 -18.98
N GLY A 417 6.33 6.91 -19.13
CA GLY A 417 5.35 7.83 -19.74
C GLY A 417 4.54 8.68 -18.75
N GLY A 418 4.98 8.78 -17.50
CA GLY A 418 4.38 9.65 -16.48
C GLY A 418 3.24 8.99 -15.68
N ALA A 419 2.67 9.78 -14.76
CA ALA A 419 1.70 9.29 -13.77
C ALA A 419 0.43 8.66 -14.40
N LEU A 420 -0.04 9.20 -15.52
CA LEU A 420 -1.23 8.68 -16.20
C LEU A 420 -0.97 7.28 -16.79
N VAL A 421 0.16 7.08 -17.47
CA VAL A 421 0.53 5.77 -18.03
C VAL A 421 0.81 4.77 -16.91
N ALA A 422 1.43 5.21 -15.81
CA ALA A 422 1.60 4.37 -14.63
C ALA A 422 0.25 3.91 -14.04
N ALA A 423 -0.76 4.77 -13.99
CA ALA A 423 -2.10 4.42 -13.53
C ALA A 423 -2.81 3.42 -14.46
N PHE A 424 -2.67 3.57 -15.79
CA PHE A 424 -3.22 2.60 -16.74
C PHE A 424 -2.59 1.22 -16.59
N ARG A 425 -1.26 1.15 -16.53
CA ARG A 425 -0.54 -0.12 -16.33
C ARG A 425 -0.89 -0.76 -14.99
N ARG A 426 -1.04 0.03 -13.94
CA ARG A 426 -1.51 -0.45 -12.63
C ARG A 426 -2.95 -0.95 -12.67
N SER A 427 -3.83 -0.32 -13.46
CA SER A 427 -5.18 -0.85 -13.68
C SER A 427 -5.14 -2.19 -14.44
N ALA A 428 -4.24 -2.33 -15.41
CA ALA A 428 -4.04 -3.60 -16.10
C ALA A 428 -3.53 -4.71 -15.16
N CYS A 429 -2.62 -4.38 -14.23
CA CYS A 429 -2.19 -5.31 -13.18
C CYS A 429 -3.37 -5.83 -12.34
N LEU A 430 -4.31 -4.96 -11.95
CA LEU A 430 -5.48 -5.35 -11.16
C LEU A 430 -6.36 -6.35 -11.94
N ASN A 431 -6.67 -6.04 -13.20
CA ASN A 431 -7.49 -6.92 -14.04
C ASN A 431 -6.79 -8.26 -14.32
N LEU A 432 -5.47 -8.24 -14.56
CA LEU A 432 -4.65 -9.45 -14.69
C LEU A 432 -4.74 -10.32 -13.43
N LEU A 433 -4.57 -9.75 -12.24
CA LEU A 433 -4.58 -10.50 -10.98
C LEU A 433 -5.96 -11.10 -10.70
N VAL A 434 -7.04 -10.36 -10.96
CA VAL A 434 -8.41 -10.87 -10.83
C VAL A 434 -8.65 -12.03 -11.80
N GLU A 435 -8.28 -11.87 -13.07
CA GLU A 435 -8.46 -12.92 -14.08
C GLU A 435 -7.60 -14.16 -13.80
N ALA A 436 -6.36 -13.97 -13.33
CA ALA A 436 -5.42 -15.07 -13.12
C ALA A 436 -5.60 -15.82 -11.79
N LEU A 437 -5.97 -15.12 -10.71
CA LEU A 437 -5.97 -15.70 -9.37
C LEU A 437 -7.36 -16.11 -8.88
N THR A 438 -8.42 -15.35 -9.19
CA THR A 438 -9.77 -15.65 -8.70
C THR A 438 -10.34 -17.00 -9.17
N PRO A 439 -10.05 -17.49 -10.40
CA PRO A 439 -10.52 -18.82 -10.82
C PRO A 439 -9.78 -19.99 -10.15
N LEU A 440 -8.65 -19.75 -9.48
CA LEU A 440 -7.88 -20.81 -8.87
C LEU A 440 -8.64 -21.39 -7.67
N PRO A 441 -8.55 -22.70 -7.39
CA PRO A 441 -9.29 -23.39 -6.34
C PRO A 441 -8.86 -23.01 -4.90
N ARG A 442 -8.10 -21.92 -4.74
CA ARG A 442 -7.62 -21.43 -3.45
C ARG A 442 -8.44 -20.26 -2.91
N ASP A 443 -9.58 -19.92 -3.52
CA ASP A 443 -10.44 -18.81 -3.06
C ASP A 443 -9.66 -17.50 -2.85
N TRP A 444 -8.83 -17.14 -3.84
CA TRP A 444 -8.09 -15.87 -3.79
C TRP A 444 -9.06 -14.70 -3.66
N THR A 445 -8.89 -13.95 -2.58
CA THR A 445 -9.76 -12.84 -2.25
C THR A 445 -9.19 -11.54 -2.82
N ILE A 446 -10.04 -10.79 -3.52
CA ILE A 446 -9.71 -9.42 -3.93
C ILE A 446 -9.56 -8.57 -2.66
N PRO A 447 -8.45 -7.82 -2.48
CA PRO A 447 -8.24 -7.02 -1.28
C PRO A 447 -9.44 -6.13 -0.93
N ALA A 448 -10.02 -6.39 0.24
CA ALA A 448 -11.07 -5.56 0.77
C ALA A 448 -10.54 -4.16 1.13
N ALA A 449 -11.44 -3.18 1.25
CA ALA A 449 -11.07 -1.86 1.77
C ALA A 449 -10.49 -1.99 3.18
N ILE A 450 -9.33 -1.39 3.39
CA ILE A 450 -8.65 -1.27 4.68
C ILE A 450 -9.54 -0.49 5.62
N SER A 451 -10.04 -1.15 6.67
CA SER A 451 -10.85 -0.51 7.71
C SER A 451 -10.00 0.00 8.87
N TYR A 452 -8.82 -0.57 9.08
CA TYR A 452 -7.97 -0.22 10.21
C TYR A 452 -7.08 0.96 9.88
N ARG A 453 -7.52 2.14 10.32
CA ARG A 453 -6.75 3.38 10.32
C ARG A 453 -6.26 3.65 11.72
N ILE A 454 -4.95 3.73 11.91
CA ILE A 454 -4.36 3.92 13.23
C ILE A 454 -3.62 5.24 13.24
N ASP A 455 -4.05 6.21 14.04
CA ASP A 455 -3.33 7.47 14.18
C ASP A 455 -1.95 7.23 14.80
N ALA A 456 -0.88 7.50 14.06
CA ALA A 456 0.49 7.33 14.55
C ALA A 456 0.79 8.17 15.81
N ASN A 457 0.06 9.26 16.04
CA ASN A 457 0.21 10.08 17.25
C ASN A 457 -0.37 9.43 18.51
N SER A 458 -1.25 8.43 18.34
CA SER A 458 -1.80 7.64 19.44
C SER A 458 -0.83 6.58 19.97
N ILE A 459 0.33 6.39 19.31
CA ILE A 459 1.37 5.46 19.75
C ILE A 459 2.55 6.28 20.25
N LEU A 460 2.81 6.23 21.57
CA LEU A 460 3.90 6.98 22.19
C LEU A 460 5.23 6.25 22.02
N TYR A 461 6.21 6.97 21.49
CA TYR A 461 7.60 6.52 21.41
C TYR A 461 8.44 7.28 22.44
N ASP A 462 9.07 6.55 23.37
CA ASP A 462 10.03 7.12 24.33
C ASP A 462 11.45 6.63 24.00
N PRO A 463 12.26 7.44 23.29
CA PRO A 463 13.60 7.06 22.90
C PRO A 463 14.54 6.85 24.10
N LYS A 464 14.30 7.53 25.23
CA LYS A 464 15.15 7.37 26.43
C LYS A 464 14.92 6.02 27.07
N ARG A 465 13.66 5.61 27.18
CA ARG A 465 13.30 4.29 27.71
C ARG A 465 13.85 3.16 26.84
N TYR A 466 13.87 3.36 25.52
CA TYR A 466 14.47 2.41 24.58
C TYR A 466 15.98 2.32 24.74
N ALA A 467 16.69 3.46 24.74
CA ALA A 467 18.14 3.49 24.92
C ALA A 467 18.58 2.86 26.26
N GLN A 468 17.85 3.13 27.34
CA GLN A 468 18.12 2.56 28.67
C GLN A 468 17.93 1.04 28.69
N LYS A 469 16.87 0.51 28.08
CA LYS A 469 16.62 -0.94 28.02
C LYS A 469 17.62 -1.66 27.13
N ALA A 470 17.99 -1.07 25.98
CA ALA A 470 19.04 -1.61 25.11
C ALA A 470 20.39 -1.70 25.85
N ALA A 471 20.77 -0.64 26.58
CA ALA A 471 21.98 -0.64 27.40
C ALA A 471 21.94 -1.67 28.54
N ALA A 472 20.78 -1.85 29.19
CA ALA A 472 20.61 -2.82 30.26
C ALA A 472 20.65 -4.28 29.77
N GLY A 473 20.09 -4.58 28.59
CA GLY A 473 20.12 -5.90 27.96
C GLY A 473 21.54 -6.32 27.54
N ALA A 474 22.33 -5.37 27.01
CA ALA A 474 23.72 -5.62 26.64
C ALA A 474 24.62 -5.93 27.85
N GLY A 475 24.32 -5.37 29.03
CA GLY A 475 25.10 -5.58 30.26
C GLY A 475 24.86 -6.92 30.95
N ALA A 476 23.73 -7.60 30.68
CA ALA A 476 23.36 -8.83 31.39
C ALA A 476 23.89 -10.12 30.73
N GLY A 477 24.37 -10.06 29.48
CA GLY A 477 24.71 -11.25 28.68
C GLY A 477 26.21 -11.49 28.41
N GLY A 478 27.13 -10.62 28.85
CA GLY A 478 28.51 -10.61 28.33
C GLY A 478 29.61 -10.59 29.38
N GLY A 479 29.89 -11.75 29.99
CA GLY A 479 31.23 -12.03 30.51
C GLY A 479 32.19 -12.30 29.34
N GLY A 480 33.24 -11.49 29.21
CA GLY A 480 34.48 -11.85 28.50
C GLY A 480 34.45 -11.79 26.96
N GLY A 481 34.50 -10.59 26.38
CA GLY A 481 34.81 -10.41 24.95
C GLY A 481 34.80 -8.94 24.54
N GLY A 482 35.96 -8.27 24.60
CA GLY A 482 36.08 -6.85 24.29
C GLY A 482 35.74 -6.52 22.84
N VAL A 483 34.61 -5.86 22.62
CA VAL A 483 34.29 -5.17 21.36
C VAL A 483 34.47 -3.67 21.62
N ALA A 484 35.35 -3.04 20.84
CA ALA A 484 35.59 -1.61 20.88
C ALA A 484 34.31 -0.84 20.52
N GLY A 485 33.81 -0.04 21.45
CA GLY A 485 32.53 0.65 21.34
C GLY A 485 32.57 1.83 20.38
N LEU A 486 31.52 1.92 19.53
CA LEU A 486 31.06 3.19 18.98
C LEU A 486 30.60 4.06 20.16
N ARG A 487 31.24 5.21 20.35
CA ARG A 487 30.85 6.20 21.36
C ARG A 487 30.02 7.29 20.67
N THR A 488 28.71 7.25 20.88
CA THR A 488 27.83 8.37 20.52
C THR A 488 28.15 9.57 21.44
N SER A 489 28.88 10.56 20.93
CA SER A 489 29.09 11.83 21.63
C SER A 489 27.87 12.74 21.40
N SER A 490 27.04 12.89 22.43
CA SER A 490 26.00 13.93 22.45
C SER A 490 26.67 15.29 22.68
N ALA A 491 27.08 15.96 21.61
CA ALA A 491 27.52 17.35 21.68
C ALA A 491 26.29 18.27 21.61
N ARG A 492 25.69 18.58 22.77
CA ARG A 492 24.89 19.80 22.93
C ARG A 492 25.83 20.95 23.23
N GLY A 493 26.17 21.72 22.19
CA GLY A 493 26.76 23.05 22.38
C GLY A 493 25.67 24.03 22.80
N GLU A 494 25.59 24.36 24.09
CA GLU A 494 24.87 25.54 24.55
C GLU A 494 25.69 26.79 24.21
N CYS A 495 25.26 27.58 23.21
CA CYS A 495 25.76 28.93 23.00
C CYS A 495 25.19 29.86 24.08
N SER A 496 25.86 29.86 25.22
CA SER A 496 25.69 30.86 26.28
C SER A 496 26.91 31.78 26.27
N ASP A 497 26.92 32.81 25.42
CA ASP A 497 27.29 34.15 25.88
C ASP A 497 27.09 35.25 24.83
N ARG A 498 26.52 36.37 25.30
CA ARG A 498 26.39 37.62 24.55
C ARG A 498 27.74 38.34 24.56
N ARG A 499 28.55 38.07 23.55
CA ARG A 499 29.49 39.00 22.89
C ARG A 499 30.16 38.22 21.75
N ASP A 500 30.33 38.88 20.62
CA ASP A 500 30.98 38.38 19.40
C ASP A 500 30.07 37.66 18.38
N ALA A 501 29.06 38.41 17.94
CA ALA A 501 28.31 38.13 16.72
C ALA A 501 29.10 38.53 15.46
N GLU A 502 30.16 37.80 15.12
CA GLU A 502 30.77 37.88 13.78
C GLU A 502 31.46 36.60 13.29
N GLY A 503 31.50 35.52 14.09
CA GLY A 503 32.14 34.25 13.71
C GLY A 503 31.24 33.15 13.13
N CYS A 504 29.95 33.10 13.44
CA CYS A 504 29.06 31.97 13.07
C CYS A 504 28.42 32.10 11.67
N ARG A 505 29.20 32.40 10.63
CA ARG A 505 28.67 32.44 9.24
C ARG A 505 29.39 31.58 8.21
N ARG A 506 30.28 30.69 8.65
CA ARG A 506 30.85 29.65 7.77
C ARG A 506 31.11 28.41 8.60
N GLU A 507 30.09 27.56 8.71
CA GLU A 507 30.19 26.11 8.85
C GLU A 507 28.83 25.49 8.56
#